data_AF-A0A7J3NNP4-F1
#
_entry.id   AF-A0A7J3NNP4-F1
#
_cell.length_a   1.000
_cell.length_b   1.000
_cell.length_c   1.000
_cell.angle_alpha   90.00
_cell.angle_beta   90.00
_cell.angle_gamma   90.00
#
_symmetry.space_group_name_H-M   'P 1'
#
loop_
_entity.id
_entity.type
_entity.pdbx_description
1 polymer ?
#
loop_
_entity_poly.entity_id
_entity_poly.type
_entity_poly.pdbx_seq_one_letter_code
_entity_poly.pdbx_strand_id
1 'polypeptide(L)'
;MEVVEERRLVREKVISEVSGWERSLPFKCTVALVGSYARGDFSLWSDVDVFIVSSEFKGGLLDRLRIEDGGCTSWVPGHTSNLGRV
;
A
#
# COMPACT_ATOMS: atom_id res chain seq x y z
N MET A 1 -4.11 22.20 24.21
CA MET A 1 -3.64 20.82 24.45
C MET A 1 -4.53 19.78 23.77
N GLU A 2 -5.80 20.08 23.53
CA GLU A 2 -6.81 19.22 22.88
C GLU A 2 -6.50 18.86 21.41
N VAL A 3 -6.08 19.83 20.59
CA VAL A 3 -5.81 19.61 19.15
C VAL A 3 -4.69 18.59 18.88
N VAL A 4 -3.67 18.53 19.75
CA VAL A 4 -2.58 17.55 19.61
C VAL A 4 -3.10 16.13 19.87
N GLU A 5 -3.99 16.00 20.85
CA GLU A 5 -4.58 14.72 21.23
C GLU A 5 -5.57 14.23 20.16
N GLU A 6 -6.44 15.11 19.64
CA GLU A 6 -7.31 14.78 18.50
C GLU A 6 -6.49 14.29 17.29
N ARG A 7 -5.40 14.97 16.96
CA ARG A 7 -4.52 14.55 15.86
C ARG A 7 -3.86 13.20 16.14
N ARG A 8 -3.45 12.93 17.38
CA ARG A 8 -2.92 11.63 17.78
C ARG A 8 -3.96 10.53 17.56
N LEU A 9 -5.21 10.75 17.99
CA LEU A 9 -6.30 9.79 17.84
C LEU A 9 -6.64 9.52 16.36
N VAL A 10 -6.67 10.55 15.53
CA VAL A 10 -6.88 10.39 14.08
C VAL A 10 -5.77 9.56 13.46
N ARG A 11 -4.50 9.84 13.79
CA ARG A 11 -3.36 9.07 13.30
C ARG A 11 -3.44 7.60 13.76
N GLU A 12 -3.80 7.35 15.02
CA GLU A 12 -3.93 5.99 15.56
C GLU A 12 -5.05 5.20 14.90
N LYS A 13 -6.18 5.86 14.61
CA LYS A 13 -7.26 5.28 13.82
C LYS A 13 -6.76 4.85 12.44
N VAL A 14 -6.05 5.72 11.73
CA VAL A 14 -5.49 5.41 10.40
C VAL A 14 -4.48 4.25 10.48
N ILE A 15 -3.60 4.23 11.49
CA ILE A 15 -2.67 3.12 11.70
C ILE A 15 -3.43 1.80 11.91
N SER A 16 -4.49 1.81 12.70
CA SER A 16 -5.32 0.63 12.95
C SER A 16 -6.00 0.13 11.67
N GLU A 17 -6.59 1.03 10.88
CA GLU A 17 -7.25 0.71 9.62
C GLU A 17 -6.27 0.15 8.58
N VAL A 18 -5.11 0.80 8.41
CA VAL A 18 -4.05 0.33 7.51
C VAL A 18 -3.52 -1.02 7.96
N SER A 19 -3.35 -1.24 9.27
CA SER A 19 -2.92 -2.55 9.79
C SER A 19 -3.98 -3.63 9.58
N GLY A 20 -5.27 -3.27 9.67
CA GLY A 20 -6.37 -4.19 9.36
C GLY A 20 -6.40 -4.57 7.88
N TRP A 21 -6.18 -3.59 7.00
CA TRP A 21 -6.06 -3.80 5.56
C TRP A 21 -4.82 -4.63 5.19
N GLU A 22 -3.66 -4.36 5.79
CA GLU A 22 -2.43 -5.14 5.58
C GLU A 22 -2.67 -6.63 5.86
N ARG A 23 -3.33 -6.94 6.98
CA ARG A 23 -3.68 -8.32 7.35
C ARG A 23 -4.66 -9.00 6.41
N SER A 24 -5.42 -8.24 5.60
CA SER A 24 -6.37 -8.82 4.64
C SER A 24 -5.74 -9.11 3.27
N LEU A 25 -4.50 -8.67 3.04
CA LEU A 25 -3.79 -8.94 1.80
C LEU A 25 -3.44 -10.45 1.67
N PRO A 26 -3.55 -11.03 0.45
CA PRO A 26 -3.37 -12.47 0.25
C PRO A 26 -1.90 -12.92 0.23
N PHE A 27 -0.97 -12.01 0.49
CA PHE A 27 0.47 -12.24 0.44
C PHE A 27 1.14 -11.65 1.67
N LYS A 28 2.30 -12.19 2.05
CA LYS A 28 3.04 -11.67 3.19
C LYS A 28 3.70 -10.34 2.81
N CYS A 29 3.44 -9.30 3.58
CA CYS A 29 4.08 -8.02 3.37
C CYS A 29 4.38 -7.29 4.68
N THR A 30 5.05 -6.16 4.55
CA THR A 30 5.21 -5.17 5.60
C THR A 30 4.75 -3.85 5.02
N VAL A 31 3.84 -3.19 5.72
CA VAL A 31 3.30 -1.89 5.33
C VAL A 31 3.83 -0.82 6.28
N ALA A 32 4.44 0.22 5.72
CA ALA A 32 4.91 1.38 6.45
C ALA A 32 4.07 2.60 6.06
N LEU A 33 3.55 3.32 7.06
CA LEU A 33 2.91 4.62 6.85
C LEU A 33 3.99 5.63 6.42
N VAL A 34 3.73 6.35 5.33
CA VAL A 34 4.61 7.41 4.81
C VAL A 34 3.82 8.70 4.66
N GLY A 35 4.47 9.76 4.14
CA GLY A 35 3.77 11.02 3.89
C GLY A 35 3.35 11.77 5.16
N SER A 36 2.29 12.55 5.03
CA SER A 36 1.86 13.53 6.05
C SER A 36 1.36 12.88 7.35
N TYR A 37 0.69 11.73 7.23
CA TYR A 37 0.24 10.96 8.40
C TYR A 37 1.39 10.34 9.19
N ALA A 38 2.49 9.97 8.54
CA ALA A 38 3.69 9.50 9.22
C ALA A 38 4.40 10.61 10.02
N ARG A 39 4.41 11.84 9.49
CA ARG A 39 5.00 13.02 10.15
C ARG A 39 4.07 13.65 11.20
N GLY A 40 2.76 13.45 11.08
CA GLY A 40 1.75 14.06 11.95
C GLY A 40 1.35 15.49 11.54
N ASP A 41 1.71 15.92 10.33
CA ASP A 41 1.39 17.23 9.74
C ASP A 41 0.27 17.17 8.69
N PHE A 42 -0.57 16.13 8.75
CA PHE A 42 -1.69 15.92 7.84
C PHE A 42 -2.80 16.98 7.99
N SER A 43 -3.55 17.16 6.92
CA SER A 43 -4.68 18.08 6.80
C SER A 43 -5.96 17.34 6.44
N LEU A 44 -7.10 18.04 6.40
CA LEU A 44 -8.39 17.47 6.01
C LEU A 44 -8.39 16.86 4.59
N TRP A 45 -7.52 17.36 3.71
CA TRP A 45 -7.42 16.93 2.31
C TRP A 45 -6.23 15.99 2.07
N SER A 46 -5.53 15.59 3.14
CA SER A 46 -4.39 14.72 3.02
C SER A 46 -4.83 13.28 2.78
N ASP A 47 -4.26 12.67 1.74
CA ASP A 47 -4.35 11.24 1.51
C ASP A 47 -3.51 10.46 2.53
N VAL A 48 -3.80 9.16 2.65
CA VAL A 48 -3.03 8.21 3.47
C VAL A 48 -2.04 7.48 2.57
N ASP A 49 -0.77 7.86 2.65
CA ASP A 49 0.29 7.23 1.87
C ASP A 49 0.89 6.03 2.61
N VAL A 50 1.04 4.90 1.92
CA VAL A 50 1.65 3.68 2.45
C VAL A 50 2.71 3.14 1.51
N PHE A 51 3.78 2.60 2.09
CA PHE A 51 4.83 1.90 1.37
C PHE A 51 4.79 0.41 1.74
N ILE A 52 4.68 -0.45 0.73
CA ILE A 52 4.53 -1.89 0.91
C ILE A 52 5.80 -2.60 0.46
N VAL A 53 6.34 -3.43 1.33
CA VAL A 53 7.50 -4.29 1.04
C VAL A 53 7.06 -5.75 1.13
N SER A 54 7.31 -6.51 0.07
CA SER A 54 7.09 -7.95 0.05
C SER A 54 8.15 -8.63 -0.82
N SER A 55 8.60 -9.81 -0.40
CA SER A 55 9.45 -10.70 -1.21
C SER A 55 8.71 -11.31 -2.42
N GLU A 56 7.38 -11.23 -2.42
CA GLU A 56 6.53 -11.79 -3.48
C GLU A 56 6.45 -10.88 -4.70
N PHE A 57 6.71 -9.57 -4.55
CA PHE A 57 6.68 -8.64 -5.67
C PHE A 57 7.80 -8.91 -6.69
N LYS A 58 7.46 -8.97 -7.98
CA LYS A 58 8.37 -9.17 -9.12
C LYS A 58 8.33 -7.99 -10.09
N GLY A 59 9.34 -7.88 -10.95
CA GLY A 59 9.48 -6.76 -11.89
C GLY A 59 9.83 -5.43 -11.21
N GLY A 60 10.07 -4.38 -12.00
CA GLY A 60 10.29 -3.03 -11.52
C GLY A 60 8.99 -2.33 -11.10
N LEU A 61 9.10 -1.17 -10.45
CA LEU A 61 7.95 -0.33 -10.08
C LEU A 61 7.08 0.01 -11.30
N LEU A 62 7.70 0.38 -12.42
CA LEU A 62 6.97 0.69 -13.66
C LEU A 62 6.24 -0.52 -14.23
N ASP A 63 6.80 -1.73 -14.14
CA ASP A 63 6.13 -2.95 -14.62
C ASP A 63 4.85 -3.24 -13.84
N ARG A 64 4.83 -2.87 -12.55
CA ARG A 64 3.67 -3.00 -11.67
C ARG A 64 2.66 -1.86 -11.83
N LEU A 65 3.13 -0.68 -12.26
CA LEU A 65 2.31 0.50 -12.51
C LEU A 65 1.66 0.49 -13.90
N ARG A 66 2.17 -0.28 -14.86
CA ARG A 66 1.64 -0.44 -16.24
C ARG A 66 0.23 -1.08 -16.31
N ILE A 67 -0.53 -1.05 -15.22
CA ILE A 67 -1.95 -1.38 -15.15
C ILE A 67 -2.74 -0.12 -15.53
N GLU A 68 -2.66 0.32 -16.78
CA GLU A 68 -3.45 1.42 -17.37
C GLU A 68 -3.71 0.97 -18.83
N ASP A 69 -4.89 0.86 -19.44
CA ASP A 69 -6.19 1.52 -19.30
C ASP A 69 -7.34 0.57 -19.72
N GLY A 70 -7.43 -0.61 -19.12
CA GLY A 70 -8.46 -1.58 -19.54
C GLY A 70 -8.52 -2.84 -18.71
N GLY A 71 -9.49 -2.88 -17.79
CA GLY A 71 -9.97 -4.13 -17.22
C GLY A 71 -9.25 -4.58 -15.96
N CYS A 72 -9.96 -4.44 -14.85
CA CYS A 72 -9.80 -5.28 -13.67
C CYS A 72 -9.77 -6.77 -14.10
N THR A 73 -8.59 -7.37 -14.23
CA THR A 73 -8.45 -8.83 -14.28
C THR A 73 -7.23 -9.25 -13.47
N SER A 74 -7.53 -9.65 -12.23
CA SER A 74 -6.78 -10.63 -11.43
C SER A 74 -5.25 -10.56 -11.49
N TRP A 75 -4.66 -9.85 -10.52
CA TRP A 75 -3.31 -10.16 -10.08
C TRP A 75 -3.33 -11.58 -9.46
N VAL A 76 -2.84 -12.59 -10.20
CA VAL A 76 -2.66 -13.96 -9.70
C VAL A 76 -1.14 -14.23 -9.64
N PRO A 77 -0.55 -14.47 -8.46
CA PRO A 77 0.83 -14.91 -8.40
C PRO A 77 0.90 -16.40 -8.78
N GLY A 78 1.65 -16.75 -9.83
CA GLY A 78 2.01 -18.17 -10.07
C GLY A 78 2.11 -18.71 -11.50
N HIS A 79 2.21 -17.91 -12.56
CA HIS A 79 2.49 -18.43 -13.91
C HIS A 79 3.73 -17.81 -14.54
N THR A 80 4.88 -18.45 -14.34
CA THR A 80 5.99 -18.39 -15.29
C THR A 80 5.63 -19.28 -16.48
N SER A 81 5.01 -18.71 -17.52
CA SER A 81 4.99 -19.37 -18.82
C SER A 81 6.34 -19.17 -19.50
N ASN A 82 7.02 -20.30 -19.71
CA ASN A 82 8.17 -20.44 -20.60
C ASN A 82 7.88 -19.76 -21.95
N LEU A 83 8.54 -18.63 -22.21
CA LEU A 83 8.63 -18.03 -23.54
C LEU A 83 10.12 -17.87 -23.89
N GLY A 84 10.71 -19.02 -24.18
CA GLY A 84 12.01 -19.16 -24.82
C GLY A 84 11.89 -20.19 -25.94
N ARG A 85 11.34 -19.76 -27.08
CA ARG A 85 11.55 -20.40 -28.39
C ARG A 85 11.13 -19.45 -29.52
N VAL A 86 12.07 -18.64 -30.00
CA VAL A 86 12.34 -18.40 -31.43
C VAL A 86 13.84 -18.17 -31.55
#